data_AF-A0A6P6T3L9-F1
#
_entry.id   AF-A0A6P6T3L9-F1
#
_cell.length_a   1.000
_cell.length_b   1.000
_cell.length_c   1.000
_cell.angle_alpha   90.00
_cell.angle_beta   90.00
_cell.angle_gamma   90.00
#
_symmetry.space_group_name_H-M   'P 1'
#
loop_
_entity.id
_entity.type
_entity.pdbx_description
1 polymer ?
#
loop_
_entity_poly.entity_id
_entity_poly.type
_entity_poly.pdbx_seq_one_letter_code
_entity_poly.pdbx_strand_id
1 'polypeptide(L)'
;MNFRSMEEFWLFYMNQHSKPATRRWHFVGTLCSIICLIYSMLFNWWFVILVPLLGYGLAWYSHFFVEGNVPATFGHPFWSLLCDFKMFGLMLTGQMDREIKRLGKRPVLQAY
;
A
#
# COMPACT_ATOMS: atom_id res chain seq x y z
N MET A 1 10.07 9.93 11.05
CA MET A 1 8.92 10.43 11.84
C MET A 1 8.58 9.37 12.87
N ASN A 2 8.22 9.76 14.11
CA ASN A 2 7.72 8.80 15.11
C ASN A 2 6.20 8.87 15.14
N PHE A 3 5.55 7.83 14.64
CA PHE A 3 4.09 7.71 14.66
C PHE A 3 3.65 7.09 15.99
N ARG A 4 2.69 7.72 16.66
CA ARG A 4 2.19 7.26 17.97
C ARG A 4 0.96 6.37 17.84
N SER A 5 0.34 6.34 16.65
CA SER A 5 -0.82 5.49 16.38
C SER A 5 -0.92 5.09 14.91
N MET A 6 -1.53 3.93 14.65
CA MET A 6 -1.83 3.47 13.28
C MET A 6 -2.66 4.48 12.49
N GLU A 7 -3.46 5.31 13.14
CA GLU A 7 -4.27 6.31 12.45
C GLU A 7 -3.45 7.51 11.95
N GLU A 8 -2.45 7.95 12.72
CA GLU A 8 -1.48 8.96 12.27
C GLU A 8 -0.67 8.46 11.07
N PHE A 9 -0.16 7.23 11.17
CA PHE A 9 0.57 6.64 10.06
C PHE A 9 -0.31 6.38 8.85
N TRP A 10 -1.58 5.99 9.04
CA TRP A 10 -2.51 5.81 7.94
C TRP A 10 -2.73 7.11 7.15
N LEU A 11 -2.83 8.26 7.84
CA LEU A 11 -2.92 9.57 7.19
C LEU A 11 -1.64 9.87 6.38
N PHE A 12 -0.46 9.64 6.98
CA PHE A 12 0.82 9.80 6.29
C PHE A 12 0.95 8.86 5.07
N TYR A 13 0.63 7.58 5.24
CA TYR A 13 0.65 6.56 4.21
C TYR A 13 -0.26 6.96 3.04
N MET A 14 -1.46 7.46 3.33
CA MET A 14 -2.40 7.93 2.31
C MET A 14 -1.90 9.17 1.57
N ASN A 15 -1.14 10.05 2.23
CA ASN A 15 -0.45 11.14 1.56
C ASN A 15 0.67 10.65 0.64
N GLN A 16 1.35 9.55 0.99
CA GLN A 16 2.32 8.88 0.11
C GLN A 16 1.67 8.11 -1.05
N HIS A 17 0.33 8.02 -1.08
CA HIS A 17 -0.47 7.38 -2.12
C HIS A 17 -1.57 8.33 -2.63
N SER A 18 -1.21 9.60 -2.81
CA SER A 18 -2.16 10.65 -3.14
C SER A 18 -2.81 10.42 -4.51
N LYS A 19 -2.07 9.87 -5.47
CA LYS A 19 -2.54 9.64 -6.83
C LYS A 19 -3.34 8.34 -6.93
N PRO A 20 -4.53 8.34 -7.59
CA PRO A 20 -5.30 7.11 -7.83
C PRO A 20 -4.54 6.04 -8.63
N ALA A 21 -3.57 6.45 -9.46
CA ALA A 21 -2.74 5.52 -10.22
C ALA A 21 -1.79 4.74 -9.30
N THR A 22 -1.14 5.40 -8.33
CA THR A 22 -0.27 4.76 -7.32
C THR A 22 -1.04 3.69 -6.55
N ARG A 23 -2.24 4.01 -6.06
CA ARG A 23 -3.10 3.05 -5.35
C ARG A 23 -3.48 1.84 -6.21
N ARG A 24 -3.74 2.05 -7.50
CA ARG A 24 -4.06 0.97 -8.44
C ARG A 24 -2.87 0.05 -8.71
N TRP A 25 -1.67 0.59 -8.85
CA TRP A 25 -0.46 -0.24 -8.96
C TRP A 25 -0.24 -1.12 -7.74
N HIS A 26 -0.41 -0.56 -6.55
CA HIS A 26 -0.38 -1.32 -5.30
C HIS A 26 -1.44 -2.40 -5.24
N PHE A 27 -2.67 -2.09 -5.66
CA PHE A 27 -3.75 -3.07 -5.71
C PHE A 27 -3.40 -4.26 -6.63
N VAL A 28 -2.89 -3.97 -7.83
CA VAL A 28 -2.46 -5.01 -8.79
C VAL A 28 -1.30 -5.81 -8.23
N GLY A 29 -0.29 -5.15 -7.64
CA GLY A 29 0.84 -5.80 -6.96
C GLY A 29 0.39 -6.78 -5.89
N THR A 30 -0.43 -6.31 -4.95
CA THR A 30 -0.97 -7.15 -3.87
C THR A 30 -1.82 -8.30 -4.40
N LEU A 31 -2.67 -8.06 -5.40
CA LEU A 31 -3.48 -9.12 -6.01
C LEU A 31 -2.61 -10.20 -6.66
N CYS A 32 -1.61 -9.80 -7.45
CA CYS A 32 -0.66 -10.71 -8.07
C CYS A 32 0.13 -11.52 -7.02
N SER A 33 0.60 -10.87 -5.96
CA SER A 33 1.28 -11.53 -4.83
C SER A 33 0.39 -12.58 -4.15
N ILE A 34 -0.89 -12.27 -3.93
CA ILE A 34 -1.85 -13.23 -3.34
C ILE A 34 -2.07 -14.42 -4.28
N ILE A 35 -2.26 -14.18 -5.58
CA ILE A 35 -2.43 -15.25 -6.57
C ILE A 35 -1.19 -16.16 -6.61
N CYS A 36 0.01 -15.58 -6.65
CA CYS A 36 1.26 -16.34 -6.63
C CYS A 36 1.45 -17.13 -5.33
N LEU A 37 1.02 -16.58 -4.18
CA LEU A 37 1.07 -17.28 -2.90
C LEU A 37 0.12 -18.49 -2.89
N ILE A 38 -1.12 -18.32 -3.35
CA ILE A 38 -2.07 -19.43 -3.45
C ILE A 38 -1.53 -20.50 -4.41
N TYR A 39 -1.00 -20.09 -5.56
CA TYR A 39 -0.41 -21.00 -6.53
C TYR A 39 0.79 -21.77 -5.95
N SER A 40 1.65 -21.09 -5.17
CA SER A 40 2.83 -21.73 -4.60
C SER A 40 2.48 -22.79 -3.56
N MET A 41 1.41 -22.58 -2.80
CA MET A 41 0.90 -23.53 -1.82
C MET A 41 0.23 -24.75 -2.46
N LEU A 42 -0.40 -24.59 -3.63
CA LEU A 42 -1.17 -25.65 -4.29
C LEU A 42 -0.36 -26.47 -5.29
N PHE A 43 0.60 -25.86 -5.98
CA PHE A 43 1.25 -26.47 -7.14
C PHE A 43 2.77 -26.50 -7.04
N ASN A 44 3.41 -25.36 -6.75
CA ASN A 44 4.88 -25.28 -6.76
C ASN A 44 5.41 -24.19 -5.83
N TRP A 45 6.03 -24.62 -4.72
CA TRP A 45 6.53 -23.74 -3.67
C TRP A 45 7.53 -22.68 -4.15
N TRP A 46 8.25 -22.91 -5.26
CA TRP A 46 9.20 -21.94 -5.84
C TRP A 46 8.55 -20.61 -6.22
N PHE A 47 7.24 -20.60 -6.51
CA PHE A 47 6.51 -19.37 -6.83
C PHE A 47 6.39 -18.41 -5.64
N VAL A 48 6.73 -18.83 -4.42
CA VAL A 48 6.79 -17.94 -3.25
C VAL A 48 7.77 -16.78 -3.46
N ILE A 49 8.81 -16.96 -4.30
CA ILE A 49 9.78 -15.90 -4.63
C ILE A 49 9.12 -14.76 -5.41
N LEU A 50 8.09 -15.06 -6.21
CA LEU A 50 7.36 -14.04 -6.97
C LEU A 50 6.47 -13.17 -6.08
N VAL A 51 6.12 -13.64 -4.88
CA VAL A 51 5.25 -12.91 -3.95
C VAL A 51 5.86 -11.55 -3.56
N PRO A 52 7.08 -11.46 -3.00
CA PRO A 52 7.70 -10.17 -2.71
C PRO A 52 8.12 -9.43 -3.99
N LEU A 53 8.49 -10.14 -5.06
CA LEU A 53 8.93 -9.51 -6.31
C LEU A 53 7.81 -8.69 -6.96
N LEU A 54 6.62 -9.26 -7.08
CA LEU A 54 5.47 -8.59 -7.68
C LEU A 54 4.88 -7.53 -6.74
N GLY A 55 4.83 -7.81 -5.44
CA GLY A 55 4.31 -6.88 -4.45
C GLY A 55 5.17 -5.61 -4.38
N TYR A 56 6.45 -5.77 -4.02
CA TYR A 56 7.36 -4.63 -3.89
C TYR A 56 7.74 -4.02 -5.22
N GLY A 57 7.97 -4.83 -6.27
CA GLY A 57 8.38 -4.31 -7.57
C GLY A 57 7.35 -3.35 -8.16
N LEU A 58 6.06 -3.73 -8.14
CA LEU A 58 4.98 -2.88 -8.65
C LEU A 58 4.70 -1.68 -7.74
N ALA A 59 4.73 -1.87 -6.42
CA ALA A 59 4.59 -0.80 -5.45
C ALA A 59 5.69 0.27 -5.63
N TRP A 60 6.96 -0.14 -5.66
CA TRP A 60 8.10 0.76 -5.81
C TRP A 60 8.13 1.46 -7.15
N TYR A 61 7.80 0.75 -8.23
CA TYR A 61 7.63 1.38 -9.54
C TYR A 61 6.64 2.54 -9.46
N SER A 62 5.50 2.34 -8.81
CA SER A 62 4.51 3.40 -8.67
C SER A 62 5.02 4.57 -7.81
N HIS A 63 5.74 4.32 -6.73
CA HIS A 63 6.32 5.39 -5.91
C HIS A 63 7.33 6.23 -6.67
N PHE A 64 8.25 5.61 -7.40
CA PHE A 64 9.32 6.35 -8.09
C PHE A 64 8.84 7.05 -9.37
N PHE A 65 7.97 6.41 -10.16
CA PHE A 65 7.61 6.89 -11.50
C PHE A 65 6.22 7.53 -11.59
N VAL A 66 5.29 7.19 -10.69
CA VAL A 66 3.92 7.70 -10.72
C VAL A 66 3.71 8.75 -9.63
N GLU A 67 4.01 8.41 -8.39
CA GLU A 67 3.85 9.30 -7.24
C GLU A 67 4.97 10.36 -7.20
N GLY A 68 6.21 9.94 -7.40
CA GLY A 68 7.40 10.79 -7.31
C GLY A 68 7.92 10.92 -5.87
N ASN A 69 7.77 9.88 -5.04
CA ASN A 69 8.21 9.85 -3.65
C ASN A 69 8.98 8.56 -3.33
N VAL A 70 9.49 8.49 -2.09
CA VAL A 70 10.17 7.32 -1.58
C VAL A 70 9.18 6.45 -0.79
N PRO A 71 9.13 5.13 -1.02
CA PRO A 71 8.24 4.21 -0.30
C PRO A 71 8.36 4.35 1.23
N ALA A 72 7.21 4.46 1.91
CA ALA A 72 7.15 4.49 3.38
C ALA A 72 7.73 3.22 4.03
N THR A 73 7.75 2.12 3.29
CA THR A 73 8.30 0.81 3.70
C THR A 73 9.74 0.91 4.19
N PHE A 74 10.54 1.84 3.68
CA PHE A 74 11.94 2.01 4.12
C PHE A 74 12.07 2.52 5.55
N GLY A 75 11.08 3.28 6.06
CA GLY A 75 11.07 3.77 7.44
C GLY A 75 10.23 2.91 8.38
N HIS A 76 9.10 2.38 7.90
CA HIS A 76 8.13 1.66 8.72
C HIS A 76 7.57 0.43 7.96
N PRO A 77 8.37 -0.64 7.79
CA PRO A 77 8.01 -1.75 6.89
C PRO A 77 6.73 -2.48 7.32
N PHE A 78 6.60 -2.82 8.60
CA PHE A 78 5.41 -3.52 9.12
C PHE A 78 4.14 -2.68 9.02
N TRP A 79 4.23 -1.40 9.34
CA TRP A 79 3.08 -0.50 9.29
C TRP A 79 2.65 -0.23 7.84
N SER A 80 3.63 -0.12 6.93
CA SER A 80 3.37 0.00 5.49
C SER A 80 2.64 -1.22 4.97
N LEU A 81 3.09 -2.43 5.31
CA LEU A 81 2.43 -3.67 4.89
C LEU A 81 0.98 -3.77 5.42
N LEU A 82 0.74 -3.43 6.69
CA LEU A 82 -0.62 -3.41 7.24
C LEU A 82 -1.50 -2.38 6.52
N CYS A 83 -0.94 -1.23 6.16
CA CYS A 83 -1.66 -0.20 5.42
C CYS A 83 -1.91 -0.58 3.96
N ASP A 84 -1.00 -1.31 3.30
CA ASP A 84 -1.21 -1.87 1.97
C ASP A 84 -2.42 -2.82 1.97
N PHE A 85 -2.50 -3.73 2.95
CA PHE A 85 -3.67 -4.63 3.07
C PHE A 85 -4.95 -3.88 3.40
N LYS A 86 -4.89 -2.85 4.27
CA LYS A 86 -6.04 -1.98 4.56
C LYS A 86 -6.52 -1.26 3.29
N MET A 87 -5.61 -0.67 2.52
CA MET A 87 -5.92 0.00 1.25
C MET A 87 -6.50 -0.99 0.24
N PHE A 88 -5.88 -2.17 0.10
CA PHE A 88 -6.37 -3.23 -0.76
C PHE A 88 -7.81 -3.63 -0.42
N GLY A 89 -8.12 -3.87 0.86
CA GLY A 89 -9.47 -4.19 1.32
C GLY A 89 -10.48 -3.06 1.07
N LEU A 90 -10.10 -1.81 1.28
CA LEU A 90 -10.97 -0.65 1.00
C LEU A 90 -11.24 -0.49 -0.50
N MET A 91 -10.25 -0.76 -1.36
CA MET A 91 -10.43 -0.75 -2.81
C MET A 91 -11.31 -1.91 -3.27
N LEU A 92 -11.08 -3.11 -2.74
CA LEU A 92 -11.87 -4.31 -3.07
C LEU A 92 -13.35 -4.15 -2.68
N THR A 93 -13.63 -3.49 -1.57
CA THR A 93 -14.99 -3.25 -1.06
C THR A 93 -15.64 -1.97 -1.61
N GLY A 94 -14.94 -1.21 -2.46
CA GLY A 94 -15.44 0.06 -3.00
C GLY A 94 -15.54 1.20 -1.98
N GLN A 95 -14.93 1.06 -0.80
CA GLN A 95 -15.00 2.05 0.29
C GLN A 95 -13.88 3.10 0.24
N MET A 96 -12.95 2.98 -0.70
CA MET A 96 -11.77 3.86 -0.80
C MET A 96 -12.12 5.35 -0.90
N ASP A 97 -13.12 5.71 -1.72
CA ASP A 97 -13.51 7.12 -1.90
C ASP A 97 -14.12 7.72 -0.65
N ARG A 98 -14.86 6.92 0.12
CA ARG A 98 -15.39 7.32 1.43
C ARG A 98 -14.26 7.58 2.41
N GLU A 99 -13.24 6.74 2.40
CA GLU A 99 -12.08 6.88 3.28
C GLU A 99 -11.24 8.12 2.93
N ILE A 100 -11.01 8.39 1.64
CA ILE A 100 -10.32 9.62 1.20
C ILE A 100 -11.09 10.86 1.66
N LYS A 101 -12.43 10.86 1.51
CA LYS A 101 -13.28 11.96 2.03
C LYS A 101 -13.19 12.09 3.55
N ARG A 102 -13.08 10.99 4.30
CA ARG A 102 -12.90 11.01 5.76
C ARG A 102 -11.58 11.67 6.15
N LEU A 103 -10.50 11.32 5.46
CA LEU A 103 -9.16 11.85 5.73
C LEU A 103 -9.03 13.32 5.33
N GLY A 104 -9.64 13.74 4.22
CA GLY A 104 -9.65 15.15 3.81
C GLY A 104 -10.41 16.09 4.75
N LYS A 105 -11.28 15.56 5.62
CA LYS A 105 -11.94 16.33 6.68
C LYS A 105 -11.09 16.50 7.93
N ARG A 106 -10.00 15.72 8.09
CA ARG A 106 -9.07 15.93 9.19
C ARG A 106 -8.09 17.02 8.74
N PRO A 107 -7.85 18.07 9.55
CA PRO A 107 -6.80 19.02 9.23
C PRO A 107 -5.51 18.24 9.04
N VAL A 108 -4.81 18.52 7.94
CA VAL A 108 -3.47 17.98 7.71
C VAL A 108 -2.65 18.48 8.89
N LEU A 109 -2.39 17.61 9.87
CA LEU A 109 -1.34 17.86 10.85
C LEU A 109 -0.07 17.88 10.02
N GLN A 110 0.30 19.08 9.60
CA GLN A 110 1.57 19.38 8.97
C GLN A 110 2.61 19.08 10.05
N ALA A 111 3.05 17.82 10.09
CA ALA A 111 4.24 17.44 10.80
C ALA A 111 5.40 18.01 9.97
N TYR A 112 5.73 19.27 10.28
CA TYR A 112 7.00 19.90 9.92
C TYR A 112 8.16 19.07 10.47
#